data_AF-A0A8X6VY05-F1
#
_entry.id   AF-A0A8X6VY05-F1
#
_cell.length_a   1.000
_cell.length_b   1.000
_cell.length_c   1.000
_cell.angle_alpha   90.00
_cell.angle_beta   90.00
_cell.angle_gamma   90.00
#
_symmetry.space_group_name_H-M   'P 1'
#
loop_
_entity.id
_entity.type
_entity.pdbx_description
1 polymer ?
#
loop_
_entity_poly.entity_id
_entity_poly.type
_entity_poly.pdbx_seq_one_letter_code
_entity_poly.pdbx_strand_id
1 'polypeptide(L)'
;MAFLMIEIDESERDFTRFFWNENPGIDLENKRLDIFRMTRVLFGVKSSPFLLAATIKHHLKKYVDIFLDTFNHLNQSLYVDDFLCGNVSVQAALTTCIESKQILEDASMDLRKWKTNSSELNQRLKNLNFEVDEHKESLNTLIASKVLGVGLDWDDKLPKQLEVSWNKWCNEIHYLSEIKIPRYYFQNFLPSNATTIQLHCFSDASKKAYGTVAYLRIELNDGNIISSFVASKGQVAPLKTLSMPRLELMGALLSARLSDKIATALILPVSRFYWTE
;
A
#
# COMPACT_ATOMS: atom_id res chain seq x y z
N MET A 1 8.11 -16.14 4.27
CA MET A 1 8.26 -14.67 4.32
C MET A 1 9.68 -14.35 3.89
N ALA A 2 9.88 -13.71 2.73
CA ALA A 2 11.17 -13.68 2.03
C ALA A 2 12.28 -12.88 2.74
N PHE A 3 11.93 -11.81 3.46
CA PHE A 3 12.91 -10.99 4.20
C PHE A 3 13.74 -11.80 5.22
N LEU A 4 13.12 -12.75 5.90
CA LEU A 4 13.77 -13.55 6.94
C LEU A 4 14.77 -14.58 6.39
N MET A 5 14.84 -14.73 5.06
CA MET A 5 15.82 -15.59 4.38
C MET A 5 17.15 -14.88 4.13
N ILE A 6 17.23 -13.57 4.41
CA ILE A 6 18.43 -12.76 4.18
C ILE A 6 19.09 -12.46 5.52
N GLU A 7 20.36 -12.82 5.65
CA GLU A 7 21.15 -12.51 6.84
C GLU A 7 21.52 -11.03 6.90
N ILE A 8 21.56 -10.48 8.10
CA ILE A 8 22.19 -9.19 8.35
C ILE A 8 23.66 -9.45 8.68
N ASP A 9 24.55 -8.64 8.09
CA ASP A 9 25.98 -8.65 8.39
C ASP A 9 26.20 -8.51 9.90
N GLU A 10 27.13 -9.29 10.44
CA GLU A 10 27.36 -9.34 11.89
C GLU A 10 27.70 -7.98 12.49
N SER A 11 28.39 -7.10 11.75
CA SER A 11 28.73 -5.75 12.21
C SER A 11 27.51 -4.85 12.32
N GLU A 12 26.46 -5.12 11.55
CA GLU A 12 25.24 -4.29 11.48
C GLU A 12 24.13 -4.78 12.41
N ARG A 13 24.21 -6.02 12.92
CA ARG A 13 23.16 -6.60 13.78
C ARG A 13 22.90 -5.78 15.03
N ASP A 14 23.90 -5.09 15.55
CA ASP A 14 23.76 -4.28 16.77
C ASP A 14 22.85 -3.05 16.60
N PHE A 15 22.62 -2.58 15.36
CA PHE A 15 21.63 -1.55 15.07
C PHE A 15 20.18 -2.06 15.08
N THR A 16 19.98 -3.37 15.23
CA THR A 16 18.65 -4.01 15.24
C THR A 16 18.26 -4.52 16.62
N ARG A 17 18.93 -4.04 17.68
CA ARG A 17 18.65 -4.45 19.04
C ARG A 17 17.27 -4.00 19.49
N PHE A 18 16.60 -4.86 20.26
CA PHE A 18 15.35 -4.55 20.91
C PHE A 18 15.32 -5.14 22.32
N PHE A 19 14.61 -4.45 23.21
CA PHE A 19 14.36 -4.93 24.56
C PHE A 19 13.18 -5.89 24.55
N TRP A 20 13.28 -6.95 25.32
CA TRP A 20 12.20 -7.89 25.56
C TRP A 20 11.93 -8.00 27.05
N ASN A 21 10.64 -8.06 27.39
CA ASN A 21 10.17 -8.30 28.74
C ASN A 21 9.18 -9.47 28.69
N GLU A 22 9.55 -10.60 29.30
CA GLU A 22 8.70 -11.78 29.38
C GLU A 22 7.45 -11.57 30.26
N ASN A 23 7.43 -10.54 31.12
CA ASN A 23 6.33 -10.27 32.06
C ASN A 23 5.77 -8.84 31.90
N PRO A 24 4.93 -8.59 30.88
CA PRO A 24 4.29 -7.28 30.69
C PRO A 24 3.34 -6.96 31.84
N GLY A 25 3.56 -5.84 32.54
CA GLY A 25 2.67 -5.34 33.61
C GLY A 25 3.25 -5.34 35.03
N ILE A 26 4.46 -5.86 35.23
CA ILE A 26 5.19 -5.76 36.51
C ILE A 26 6.18 -4.58 36.41
N ASP A 27 6.28 -3.80 37.48
CA ASP A 27 7.17 -2.64 37.58
C ASP A 27 8.62 -3.02 37.24
N LEU A 28 9.24 -2.23 36.37
CA LEU A 28 10.54 -2.50 35.78
C LEU A 28 11.70 -2.03 36.65
N GLU A 29 11.43 -1.38 37.79
CA GLU A 29 12.46 -0.73 38.63
C GLU A 29 13.61 -1.66 39.06
N ASN A 30 13.42 -2.99 39.09
CA ASN A 30 14.46 -3.93 39.53
C ASN A 30 14.60 -5.22 38.69
N LYS A 31 14.11 -5.25 37.43
CA LYS A 31 14.29 -6.43 36.56
C LYS A 31 15.23 -6.15 35.38
N ARG A 32 16.12 -7.11 35.12
CA ARG A 32 17.00 -7.13 33.96
C ARG A 32 16.15 -7.33 32.70
N LEU A 33 16.15 -6.35 31.80
CA LEU A 33 15.57 -6.49 30.47
C LEU A 33 16.48 -7.38 29.62
N ASP A 34 15.88 -8.31 28.88
CA ASP A 34 16.63 -9.08 27.89
C ASP A 34 16.83 -8.23 26.64
N ILE A 35 18.04 -8.26 26.10
CA ILE A 35 18.41 -7.54 24.89
C ILE A 35 18.62 -8.58 23.80
N PHE A 36 17.75 -8.53 22.79
CA PHE A 36 17.88 -9.35 21.60
C PHE A 36 18.31 -8.48 20.43
N ARG A 37 18.82 -9.11 19.37
CA ARG A 37 19.14 -8.46 18.09
C ARG A 37 18.65 -9.34 16.96
N MET A 38 18.22 -8.74 15.87
CA MET A 38 17.84 -9.49 14.68
C MET A 38 19.09 -10.00 13.96
N THR A 39 19.00 -11.20 13.42
CA THR A 39 20.05 -11.82 12.58
C THR A 39 19.66 -11.85 11.11
N ARG A 40 18.44 -11.42 10.80
CA ARG A 40 17.79 -11.45 9.49
C ARG A 40 17.12 -10.12 9.19
N VAL A 41 17.00 -9.79 7.91
CA VAL A 41 16.38 -8.54 7.45
C VAL A 41 14.95 -8.45 7.98
N LEU A 42 14.65 -7.34 8.67
CA LEU A 42 13.38 -7.14 9.39
C LEU A 42 12.36 -6.33 8.59
N PHE A 43 11.09 -6.50 8.93
CA PHE A 43 10.00 -5.68 8.43
C PHE A 43 10.05 -4.27 9.05
N GLY A 44 9.62 -3.26 8.27
CA GLY A 44 9.49 -1.88 8.75
C GLY A 44 10.75 -1.02 8.63
N VAL A 45 11.90 -1.60 8.26
CA VAL A 45 13.11 -0.83 7.93
C VAL A 45 13.08 -0.39 6.47
N LYS A 46 13.41 0.87 6.22
CA LYS A 46 13.35 1.49 4.88
C LYS A 46 14.22 0.78 3.84
N SER A 47 15.36 0.22 4.25
CA SER A 47 16.31 -0.47 3.37
C SER A 47 15.92 -1.93 3.09
N SER A 48 15.04 -2.55 3.88
CA SER A 48 14.70 -3.97 3.73
C SER A 48 14.16 -4.33 2.34
N PRO A 49 13.23 -3.56 1.72
CA PRO A 49 12.76 -3.86 0.37
C PRO A 49 13.87 -3.81 -0.68
N PHE A 50 14.83 -2.90 -0.52
CA PHE A 50 15.98 -2.81 -1.40
C PHE A 50 16.89 -4.04 -1.24
N LEU A 51 17.21 -4.45 -0.01
CA LEU A 51 18.04 -5.63 0.26
C LEU A 51 17.41 -6.90 -0.32
N LEU A 52 16.10 -7.07 -0.17
CA LEU A 52 15.36 -8.19 -0.75
C LEU A 52 15.45 -8.18 -2.28
N ALA A 53 15.10 -7.07 -2.91
CA ALA A 53 15.13 -6.95 -4.36
C ALA A 53 16.54 -7.15 -4.94
N ALA A 54 17.57 -6.61 -4.30
CA ALA A 54 18.97 -6.77 -4.72
C ALA A 54 19.43 -8.22 -4.62
N THR A 55 19.08 -8.91 -3.53
CA THR A 55 19.41 -10.33 -3.32
C THR A 55 18.75 -11.22 -4.36
N ILE A 56 17.44 -11.04 -4.59
CA ILE A 56 16.71 -11.79 -5.61
C ILE A 56 17.31 -11.53 -7.00
N LYS A 57 17.50 -10.26 -7.39
CA LYS A 57 18.10 -9.92 -8.69
C LYS A 57 19.50 -10.50 -8.88
N HIS A 58 20.31 -10.54 -7.83
CA HIS A 58 21.61 -11.20 -7.88
C HIS A 58 21.47 -12.70 -8.16
N HIS A 59 20.55 -13.38 -7.45
CA HIS A 59 20.30 -14.81 -7.64
C HIS A 59 19.74 -15.14 -9.02
N LEU A 60 18.81 -14.34 -9.53
CA LEU A 60 18.21 -14.52 -10.86
C LEU A 60 19.25 -14.54 -11.98
N LYS A 61 20.39 -13.84 -11.84
CA LYS A 61 21.45 -13.82 -12.86
C LYS A 61 21.99 -15.22 -13.21
N LYS A 62 21.93 -16.18 -12.29
CA LYS A 62 22.35 -17.57 -12.52
C LYS A 62 21.52 -18.28 -13.61
N TYR A 63 20.30 -17.79 -13.88
CA TYR A 63 19.33 -18.46 -14.73
C TYR A 63 19.07 -17.75 -16.06
N VAL A 64 19.79 -16.66 -16.36
CA VAL A 64 19.63 -15.90 -17.62
C VAL A 64 19.83 -16.80 -18.84
N ASP A 65 20.84 -17.68 -18.79
CA ASP A 65 21.18 -18.58 -19.90
C ASP A 65 20.41 -19.91 -19.86
N ILE A 66 19.59 -20.16 -18.81
CA ILE A 66 18.87 -21.42 -18.59
C ILE A 66 17.37 -21.23 -18.86
N PHE A 67 16.76 -20.21 -18.25
CA PHE A 67 15.34 -19.93 -18.30
C PHE A 67 15.11 -18.45 -18.68
N LEU A 68 15.56 -18.05 -19.87
CA LEU A 68 15.59 -16.64 -20.27
C LEU A 68 14.22 -15.93 -20.14
N ASP A 69 13.15 -16.57 -20.59
CA ASP A 69 11.80 -16.00 -20.54
C ASP A 69 11.31 -15.85 -19.09
N THR A 70 11.46 -16.88 -18.27
CA THR A 70 11.10 -16.84 -16.85
C THR A 70 11.97 -15.86 -16.05
N PHE A 71 13.27 -15.77 -16.37
CA PHE A 71 14.16 -14.75 -15.81
C PHE A 71 13.63 -13.35 -16.10
N ASN A 72 13.24 -13.07 -17.35
CA ASN A 72 12.69 -11.78 -17.73
C ASN A 72 11.39 -11.47 -16.99
N HIS A 73 10.48 -12.44 -16.88
CA HIS A 73 9.26 -12.30 -16.08
C HIS A 73 9.58 -12.01 -14.62
N LEU A 74 10.41 -12.82 -13.94
CA LEU A 74 10.75 -12.59 -12.53
C LEU A 74 11.42 -11.22 -12.33
N ASN A 75 12.36 -10.84 -13.19
CA ASN A 75 13.11 -9.60 -13.03
C ASN A 75 12.25 -8.34 -13.23
N GLN A 76 11.17 -8.43 -14.01
CA GLN A 76 10.27 -7.30 -14.32
C GLN A 76 9.00 -7.29 -13.47
N SER A 77 8.58 -8.46 -12.96
CA SER A 77 7.25 -8.68 -12.40
C SER A 77 7.23 -9.12 -10.93
N LEU A 78 8.38 -9.12 -10.26
CA LEU A 78 8.46 -9.26 -8.80
C LEU A 78 8.30 -7.90 -8.12
N TYR A 79 7.28 -7.76 -7.28
CA TYR A 79 7.07 -6.63 -6.41
C TYR A 79 7.23 -7.05 -4.95
N VAL A 80 8.38 -6.74 -4.37
CA VAL A 80 8.76 -7.12 -3.00
C VAL A 80 8.72 -8.65 -2.83
N ASP A 81 7.65 -9.20 -2.28
CA ASP A 81 7.42 -10.63 -2.04
C ASP A 81 6.36 -11.26 -2.95
N ASP A 82 5.70 -10.47 -3.81
CA ASP A 82 4.68 -10.94 -4.74
C ASP A 82 5.21 -11.04 -6.18
N PHE A 83 4.92 -12.15 -6.86
CA PHE A 83 5.22 -12.35 -8.28
C PHE A 83 3.93 -12.32 -9.11
N LEU A 84 3.85 -11.42 -10.10
CA LEU A 84 2.67 -11.25 -10.96
C LEU A 84 3.03 -11.19 -12.45
N CYS A 85 2.88 -12.30 -13.17
CA CYS A 85 3.12 -12.34 -14.62
C CYS A 85 1.87 -12.77 -15.42
N GLY A 86 1.80 -12.30 -16.67
CA GLY A 86 0.86 -12.79 -17.68
C GLY A 86 1.58 -13.62 -18.75
N ASN A 87 0.86 -14.49 -19.43
CA ASN A 87 1.38 -15.32 -20.51
C ASN A 87 0.34 -15.49 -21.62
N VAL A 88 0.79 -15.72 -22.86
CA VAL A 88 -0.08 -15.84 -24.05
C VAL A 88 -0.78 -17.20 -24.17
N SER A 89 -0.34 -18.20 -23.41
CA SER A 89 -0.97 -19.53 -23.38
C SER A 89 -0.87 -20.18 -21.99
N VAL A 90 -1.78 -21.12 -21.71
CA VAL A 90 -1.77 -21.92 -20.47
C VAL A 90 -0.47 -22.72 -20.33
N GLN A 91 0.07 -23.23 -21.44
CA GLN A 91 1.32 -23.99 -21.41
C GLN A 91 2.53 -23.10 -21.05
N ALA A 92 2.64 -21.91 -21.64
CA ALA A 92 3.71 -20.96 -21.31
C ALA A 92 3.60 -20.47 -19.85
N ALA A 93 2.37 -20.24 -19.37
CA ALA A 93 2.11 -19.90 -17.98
C ALA A 93 2.55 -21.02 -17.02
N LEU A 94 2.22 -22.28 -17.34
CA LEU A 94 2.62 -23.43 -16.55
C LEU A 94 4.15 -23.58 -16.46
N THR A 95 4.84 -23.44 -17.61
CA THR A 95 6.31 -23.45 -17.65
C THR A 95 6.88 -22.35 -16.76
N THR A 96 6.37 -21.12 -16.88
CA THR A 96 6.80 -20.00 -16.03
C THR A 96 6.60 -20.30 -14.55
N CYS A 97 5.47 -20.89 -14.14
CA CYS A 97 5.21 -21.25 -12.75
C CYS A 97 6.22 -22.27 -12.21
N ILE A 98 6.50 -23.32 -12.99
CA ILE A 98 7.43 -24.39 -12.60
C ILE A 98 8.85 -23.85 -12.47
N GLU A 99 9.32 -23.14 -13.50
CA GLU A 99 10.67 -22.57 -13.53
C GLU A 99 10.83 -21.51 -12.44
N SER A 100 9.82 -20.66 -12.22
CA SER A 100 9.87 -19.63 -11.17
C SER A 100 9.97 -20.24 -9.77
N LYS A 101 9.21 -21.31 -9.51
CA LYS A 101 9.28 -22.04 -8.26
C LYS A 101 10.68 -22.62 -8.06
N GLN A 102 11.23 -23.27 -9.08
CA GLN A 102 12.58 -23.86 -9.02
C GLN A 102 13.67 -22.79 -8.75
N ILE A 103 13.62 -21.66 -9.46
CA ILE A 103 14.60 -20.57 -9.32
C ILE A 103 14.60 -20.01 -7.89
N LEU A 104 13.42 -19.75 -7.33
CA LEU A 104 13.31 -19.12 -6.02
C LEU A 104 13.41 -20.14 -4.87
N GLU A 105 13.11 -21.41 -5.10
CA GLU A 105 13.41 -22.50 -4.16
C GLU A 105 14.93 -22.65 -3.96
N ASP A 106 15.74 -22.51 -5.02
CA ASP A 106 17.22 -22.46 -4.91
C ASP A 106 17.71 -21.27 -4.06
N ALA A 107 16.93 -20.19 -3.98
CA ALA A 107 17.21 -19.06 -3.09
C ALA A 107 16.66 -19.25 -1.66
N SER A 108 16.08 -20.41 -1.33
CA SER A 108 15.28 -20.64 -0.13
C SER A 108 14.09 -19.69 0.03
N MET A 109 13.60 -19.10 -1.07
CA MET A 109 12.49 -18.15 -1.14
C MET A 109 11.29 -18.75 -1.89
N ASP A 110 10.79 -19.88 -1.40
CA ASP A 110 9.70 -20.65 -2.02
C ASP A 110 8.43 -19.82 -2.34
N LEU A 111 7.98 -19.89 -3.59
CA LEU A 111 6.74 -19.25 -4.08
C LEU A 111 5.53 -20.12 -3.74
N ARG A 112 4.58 -19.53 -3.01
CA ARG A 112 3.40 -20.22 -2.49
C ARG A 112 2.11 -19.47 -2.81
N LYS A 113 0.97 -20.12 -2.58
CA LYS A 113 -0.37 -19.54 -2.71
C LYS A 113 -0.63 -18.99 -4.12
N TRP A 114 -0.38 -19.83 -5.11
CA TRP A 114 -0.55 -19.49 -6.52
C TRP A 114 -2.01 -19.16 -6.84
N LYS A 115 -2.21 -18.12 -7.64
CA LYS A 115 -3.51 -17.65 -8.13
C LYS A 115 -3.47 -17.49 -9.64
N THR A 116 -4.56 -17.85 -10.31
CA THR A 116 -4.71 -17.74 -11.76
C THR A 116 -6.17 -17.55 -12.12
N ASN A 117 -6.43 -16.78 -13.19
CA ASN A 117 -7.75 -16.62 -13.80
C ASN A 117 -8.09 -17.76 -14.79
N SER A 118 -7.15 -18.67 -15.07
CA SER A 118 -7.39 -19.83 -15.92
C SER A 118 -7.73 -21.06 -15.09
N SER A 119 -8.96 -21.56 -15.22
CA SER A 119 -9.42 -22.80 -14.59
C SER A 119 -8.59 -24.01 -15.01
N GLU A 120 -8.17 -24.06 -16.28
CA GLU A 120 -7.28 -25.10 -16.80
C GLU A 120 -5.90 -25.06 -16.12
N LEU A 121 -5.29 -23.88 -16.02
CA LEU A 121 -4.00 -23.74 -15.34
C LEU A 121 -4.11 -24.11 -13.85
N ASN A 122 -5.20 -23.70 -13.19
CA ASN A 122 -5.47 -24.01 -11.79
C ASN A 122 -5.47 -25.53 -11.54
N GLN A 123 -6.18 -26.29 -12.38
CA GLN A 123 -6.21 -27.76 -12.30
C GLN A 123 -4.83 -28.37 -12.53
N ARG A 124 -4.09 -27.88 -13.54
CA ARG A 124 -2.74 -28.38 -13.82
C ARG A 124 -1.77 -28.13 -12.66
N LEU A 125 -1.82 -26.96 -12.03
CA LEU A 125 -1.01 -26.64 -10.86
C LEU A 125 -1.35 -27.54 -9.65
N LYS A 126 -2.64 -27.81 -9.41
CA LYS A 126 -3.07 -28.76 -8.36
C LYS A 126 -2.55 -30.17 -8.61
N ASN A 127 -2.60 -30.65 -9.85
CA ASN A 127 -2.06 -31.97 -10.22
C ASN A 127 -0.54 -32.06 -9.99
N LEU A 128 0.17 -30.94 -10.02
CA LEU A 128 1.60 -30.83 -9.72
C LEU A 128 1.88 -30.52 -8.23
N ASN A 129 0.88 -30.63 -7.35
CA ASN A 129 0.98 -30.36 -5.91
C ASN A 129 1.43 -28.92 -5.56
N PHE A 130 1.09 -27.94 -6.40
CA PHE A 130 1.28 -26.54 -6.03
C PHE A 130 0.25 -26.13 -4.97
N GLU A 131 0.65 -25.32 -4.00
CA GLU A 131 -0.27 -24.67 -3.07
C GLU A 131 -1.05 -23.58 -3.82
N VAL A 132 -2.25 -23.94 -4.28
CA VAL A 132 -3.17 -23.03 -4.99
C VAL A 132 -4.22 -22.53 -4.01
N ASP A 133 -4.41 -21.21 -3.97
CA ASP A 133 -5.42 -20.59 -3.11
C ASP A 133 -6.78 -20.68 -3.82
N GLU A 134 -7.67 -21.57 -3.35
CA GLU A 134 -9.04 -21.66 -3.84
C GLU A 134 -9.87 -20.54 -3.21
N HIS A 135 -10.52 -19.70 -4.01
CA HIS A 135 -11.56 -18.80 -3.50
C HIS A 135 -12.66 -19.64 -2.83
N LYS A 136 -12.64 -19.70 -1.50
CA LYS A 136 -13.72 -20.19 -0.62
C LYS A 136 -14.00 -19.16 0.46
N GLU A 137 -14.33 -17.94 0.07
CA GLU A 137 -15.07 -17.05 0.97
C GLU A 137 -16.54 -17.05 0.54
N SER A 138 -17.32 -17.82 1.30
CA SER A 138 -18.77 -17.91 1.17
C SER A 138 -19.43 -16.52 1.21
N LEU A 139 -20.17 -16.23 0.14
CA LEU A 139 -20.98 -15.02 -0.12
C LEU A 139 -21.85 -14.53 1.05
N ASN A 140 -22.19 -15.39 2.01
CA ASN A 140 -23.23 -15.13 3.00
C ASN A 140 -22.80 -14.27 4.20
N THR A 141 -21.52 -13.96 4.38
CA THR A 141 -21.06 -13.08 5.48
C THR A 141 -20.66 -11.67 5.00
N LEU A 142 -20.69 -11.42 3.68
CA LEU A 142 -20.01 -10.29 3.04
C LEU A 142 -20.91 -9.16 2.52
N ILE A 143 -22.22 -9.22 2.78
CA ILE A 143 -23.20 -8.23 2.28
C ILE A 143 -22.98 -6.81 2.89
N ALA A 144 -22.05 -6.64 3.83
CA ALA A 144 -21.71 -5.33 4.41
C ALA A 144 -20.35 -4.75 3.99
N SER A 145 -19.57 -5.41 3.11
CA SER A 145 -18.22 -4.97 2.76
C SER A 145 -18.04 -4.82 1.25
N LYS A 146 -17.86 -3.55 0.83
CA LYS A 146 -17.11 -3.00 -0.31
C LYS A 146 -16.88 -3.94 -1.52
N VAL A 147 -17.17 -3.40 -2.71
CA VAL A 147 -16.86 -4.00 -4.03
C VAL A 147 -15.44 -4.58 -4.12
N LEU A 148 -14.45 -3.98 -3.46
CA LEU A 148 -13.13 -4.57 -3.21
C LEU A 148 -13.20 -5.46 -1.96
N GLY A 149 -13.48 -6.74 -2.16
CA GLY A 149 -13.58 -7.73 -1.08
C GLY A 149 -14.70 -8.74 -1.28
N VAL A 150 -15.63 -8.50 -2.22
CA VAL A 150 -16.59 -9.54 -2.60
C VAL A 150 -15.81 -10.67 -3.26
N GLY A 151 -15.89 -11.89 -2.70
CA GLY A 151 -15.30 -13.10 -3.26
C GLY A 151 -16.01 -13.56 -4.54
N LEU A 152 -16.19 -12.63 -5.49
CA LEU A 152 -16.74 -12.87 -6.81
C LEU A 152 -15.57 -13.01 -7.77
N ASP A 153 -15.67 -14.00 -8.67
CA ASP A 153 -14.79 -14.07 -9.83
C ASP A 153 -15.14 -12.93 -10.80
N TRP A 154 -14.20 -12.61 -11.69
CA TRP A 154 -14.34 -11.50 -12.65
C TRP A 154 -15.57 -11.62 -13.58
N ASP A 155 -16.00 -12.85 -13.84
CA ASP A 155 -17.14 -13.16 -14.71
C ASP A 155 -18.47 -13.35 -13.94
N ASP A 156 -18.44 -13.27 -12.61
CA ASP A 156 -19.64 -13.43 -11.80
C ASP A 156 -20.54 -12.20 -11.89
N LYS A 157 -21.86 -12.44 -11.90
CA LYS A 157 -22.84 -11.35 -11.85
C LYS A 157 -22.81 -10.66 -10.50
N LEU A 158 -22.75 -9.32 -10.50
CA LEU A 158 -22.85 -8.53 -9.29
C LEU A 158 -24.21 -8.75 -8.60
N PRO A 159 -24.24 -8.86 -7.26
CA PRO A 159 -25.48 -8.79 -6.49
C PRO A 159 -26.28 -7.52 -6.82
N LYS A 160 -27.60 -7.65 -6.95
CA LYS A 160 -28.50 -6.56 -7.37
C LYS A 160 -28.29 -5.24 -6.61
N GLN A 161 -28.01 -5.30 -5.31
CA GLN A 161 -27.77 -4.09 -4.49
C GLN A 161 -26.50 -3.33 -4.91
N LEU A 162 -25.44 -4.07 -5.26
CA LEU A 162 -24.19 -3.49 -5.75
C LEU A 162 -24.34 -3.02 -7.19
N GLU A 163 -25.07 -3.76 -8.02
CA GLU A 163 -25.37 -3.39 -9.41
C GLU A 163 -26.08 -2.02 -9.47
N VAL A 164 -27.07 -1.77 -8.62
CA VAL A 164 -27.75 -0.45 -8.54
C VAL A 164 -26.76 0.66 -8.20
N SER A 165 -25.90 0.45 -7.20
CA SER A 165 -24.91 1.45 -6.78
C SER A 165 -23.84 1.70 -7.85
N TRP A 166 -23.41 0.62 -8.52
CA TRP A 166 -22.45 0.66 -9.62
C TRP A 166 -23.00 1.42 -10.81
N ASN A 167 -24.21 1.07 -11.27
CA ASN A 167 -24.86 1.74 -12.39
C ASN A 167 -25.13 3.21 -12.07
N LYS A 168 -25.51 3.54 -10.83
CA LYS A 168 -25.61 4.93 -10.39
C LYS A 168 -24.27 5.67 -10.54
N TRP A 169 -23.17 5.09 -10.05
CA TRP A 169 -21.84 5.69 -10.19
C TRP A 169 -21.40 5.82 -11.66
N CYS A 170 -21.62 4.81 -12.49
CA CYS A 170 -21.36 4.87 -13.93
C CYS A 170 -22.18 5.97 -14.61
N ASN A 171 -23.43 6.16 -14.19
CA ASN A 171 -24.26 7.25 -14.68
C ASN A 171 -23.81 8.61 -14.15
N GLU A 172 -23.14 8.72 -13.00
CA GLU A 172 -22.66 10.00 -12.47
C GLU A 172 -21.25 10.37 -12.95
N ILE A 173 -20.48 9.41 -13.47
CA ILE A 173 -19.06 9.61 -13.81
C ILE A 173 -18.84 10.72 -14.85
N HIS A 174 -19.81 10.95 -15.75
CA HIS A 174 -19.71 11.99 -16.77
C HIS A 174 -19.69 13.40 -16.17
N TYR A 175 -20.33 13.61 -15.02
CA TYR A 175 -20.28 14.89 -14.30
C TYR A 175 -18.89 15.23 -13.76
N LEU A 176 -17.97 14.26 -13.64
CA LEU A 176 -16.58 14.55 -13.28
C LEU A 176 -15.90 15.49 -14.29
N SER A 177 -16.33 15.45 -15.56
CA SER A 177 -15.82 16.36 -16.59
C SER A 177 -16.23 17.83 -16.36
N GLU A 178 -17.28 18.07 -15.57
CA GLU A 178 -17.77 19.41 -15.24
C GLU A 178 -17.03 20.03 -14.05
N ILE A 179 -16.30 19.22 -13.27
CA ILE A 179 -15.52 19.69 -12.13
C ILE A 179 -14.33 20.52 -12.63
N LYS A 180 -14.40 21.83 -12.42
CA LYS A 180 -13.33 22.77 -12.74
C LYS A 180 -12.58 23.16 -11.47
N ILE A 181 -11.35 22.69 -11.34
CA ILE A 181 -10.44 23.11 -10.28
C ILE A 181 -9.49 24.17 -10.86
N PRO A 182 -9.48 25.41 -10.32
CA PRO A 182 -8.51 26.41 -10.75
C PRO A 182 -7.07 25.89 -10.60
N ARG A 183 -6.28 25.92 -11.68
CA ARG A 183 -4.86 25.52 -11.64
C ARG A 183 -3.99 26.49 -10.87
N TYR A 184 -4.38 27.77 -10.87
CA TYR A 184 -3.69 28.82 -10.14
C TYR A 184 -4.41 29.06 -8.82
N TYR A 185 -3.68 28.98 -7.71
CA TYR A 185 -4.23 29.27 -6.39
C TYR A 185 -4.65 30.74 -6.26
N PHE A 186 -4.00 31.64 -7.02
CA PHE A 186 -4.21 33.08 -6.99
C PHE A 186 -4.37 33.61 -8.42
N GLN A 187 -5.38 34.45 -8.64
CA GLN A 187 -5.50 35.22 -9.88
C GLN A 187 -4.36 36.25 -9.91
N ASN A 188 -3.33 36.02 -10.73
CA ASN A 188 -2.25 36.96 -11.09
C ASN A 188 -1.23 37.35 -10.00
N PHE A 189 -0.44 36.38 -9.51
CA PHE A 189 0.64 36.51 -8.50
C PHE A 189 0.19 36.44 -7.04
N LEU A 190 1.13 36.04 -6.16
CA LEU A 190 0.99 36.23 -4.73
C LEU A 190 0.65 37.70 -4.49
N PRO A 191 -0.49 38.00 -3.84
CA PRO A 191 -0.88 39.39 -3.63
C PRO A 191 0.24 40.09 -2.85
N SER A 192 0.76 41.20 -3.38
CA SER A 192 1.82 41.99 -2.72
C SER A 192 1.42 42.47 -1.30
N ASN A 193 0.13 42.40 -1.00
CA ASN A 193 -0.53 42.72 0.26
C ASN A 193 -0.86 41.49 1.12
N ALA A 194 -0.28 40.31 0.86
CA ALA A 194 -0.47 39.14 1.72
C ALA A 194 0.32 39.31 3.04
N THR A 195 -0.38 39.31 4.17
CA THR A 195 0.23 39.38 5.52
C THR A 195 0.68 38.00 5.98
N THR A 196 -0.17 36.99 5.80
CA THR A 196 0.09 35.63 6.26
C THR A 196 -0.41 34.59 5.26
N ILE A 197 0.38 33.53 5.10
CA ILE A 197 0.03 32.36 4.28
C ILE A 197 -0.01 31.14 5.21
N GLN A 198 -1.16 30.49 5.22
CA GLN A 198 -1.45 29.37 6.11
C GLN A 198 -1.94 28.18 5.31
N LEU A 199 -1.49 26.99 5.68
CA LEU A 199 -1.94 25.72 5.12
C LEU A 199 -2.80 25.02 6.17
N HIS A 200 -4.10 24.92 5.91
CA HIS A 200 -5.06 24.23 6.76
C HIS A 200 -5.36 22.85 6.20
N CYS A 201 -5.04 21.81 6.95
CA CYS A 201 -5.33 20.44 6.58
C CYS A 201 -6.42 19.88 7.50
N PHE A 202 -7.55 19.53 6.91
CA PHE A 202 -8.67 18.89 7.59
C PHE A 202 -8.60 17.40 7.32
N SER A 203 -8.78 16.58 8.35
CA SER A 203 -8.85 15.13 8.22
C SER A 203 -10.07 14.58 8.93
N ASP A 204 -10.68 13.60 8.29
CA ASP A 204 -11.85 12.89 8.79
C ASP A 204 -11.66 11.39 8.53
N ALA A 205 -12.28 10.58 9.38
CA ALA A 205 -12.21 9.14 9.35
C ALA A 205 -13.56 8.50 9.66
N SER A 206 -13.92 7.53 8.82
CA SER A 206 -15.08 6.67 9.02
C SER A 206 -14.66 5.20 8.99
N LYS A 207 -15.56 4.31 9.43
CA LYS A 207 -15.39 2.86 9.28
C LYS A 207 -15.19 2.41 7.82
N LYS A 208 -15.52 3.26 6.83
CA LYS A 208 -15.41 2.94 5.40
C LYS A 208 -14.11 3.49 4.79
N ALA A 209 -13.73 4.70 5.12
CA ALA A 209 -12.57 5.38 4.56
C ALA A 209 -12.13 6.50 5.49
N TYR A 210 -10.87 6.89 5.37
CA TYR A 210 -10.34 8.09 6.01
C TYR A 210 -9.65 8.94 4.95
N GLY A 211 -9.60 10.24 5.17
CA GLY A 211 -9.09 11.16 4.18
C GLY A 211 -8.67 12.48 4.79
N THR A 212 -8.03 13.28 3.95
CA THR A 212 -7.63 14.63 4.28
C THR A 212 -7.77 15.55 3.08
N VAL A 213 -8.08 16.81 3.35
CA VAL A 213 -8.09 17.89 2.37
C VAL A 213 -7.27 19.06 2.90
N ALA A 214 -6.48 19.67 2.02
CA ALA A 214 -5.63 20.81 2.32
C ALA A 214 -6.11 22.04 1.56
N TYR A 215 -6.29 23.14 2.30
CA TYR A 215 -6.61 24.45 1.79
C TYR A 215 -5.51 25.43 2.16
N LEU A 216 -5.20 26.32 1.23
CA LEU A 216 -4.32 27.45 1.49
C LEU A 216 -5.19 28.65 1.82
N ARG A 217 -4.95 29.26 2.99
CA ARG A 217 -5.59 30.47 3.49
C ARG A 217 -4.58 31.61 3.43
N ILE A 218 -4.94 32.72 2.81
CA ILE A 218 -4.19 33.97 2.83
C ILE A 218 -5.01 35.03 3.52
N GLU A 219 -4.35 35.79 4.37
CA GLU A 219 -4.87 37.02 4.91
C GLU A 219 -4.19 38.20 4.23
N LEU A 220 -4.99 39.18 3.82
CA LEU A 220 -4.53 40.38 3.14
C LEU A 220 -4.43 41.56 4.12
N ASN A 221 -3.68 42.60 3.77
CA ASN A 221 -3.49 43.81 4.60
C ASN A 221 -4.80 44.55 4.95
N ASP A 222 -5.84 44.37 4.12
CA ASP A 222 -7.17 44.94 4.32
C ASP A 222 -8.08 44.07 5.22
N GLY A 223 -7.56 42.96 5.74
CA GLY A 223 -8.29 41.98 6.55
C GLY A 223 -9.08 40.95 5.74
N ASN A 224 -9.05 41.01 4.41
CA ASN A 224 -9.76 40.04 3.58
C ASN A 224 -9.05 38.67 3.61
N ILE A 225 -9.85 37.61 3.64
CA ILE A 225 -9.37 36.22 3.68
C ILE A 225 -9.70 35.54 2.36
N ILE A 226 -8.68 34.94 1.74
CA ILE A 226 -8.83 34.15 0.52
C ILE A 226 -8.43 32.71 0.83
N SER A 227 -9.30 31.76 0.48
CA SER A 227 -9.01 30.33 0.60
C SER A 227 -9.03 29.64 -0.75
N SER A 228 -8.05 28.76 -1.00
CA SER A 228 -7.95 27.98 -2.23
C SER A 228 -7.68 26.51 -1.93
N PHE A 229 -8.35 25.61 -2.65
CA PHE A 229 -8.11 24.18 -2.56
C PHE A 229 -6.72 23.84 -3.12
N VAL A 230 -5.94 23.05 -2.38
CA VAL A 230 -4.59 22.63 -2.80
C VAL A 230 -4.59 21.19 -3.27
N ALA A 231 -4.98 20.27 -2.40
CA ALA A 231 -5.02 18.85 -2.68
C ALA A 231 -5.88 18.11 -1.66
N SER A 232 -6.35 16.93 -2.04
CA SER A 232 -6.96 15.97 -1.12
C SER A 232 -6.37 14.59 -1.33
N LYS A 233 -6.46 13.75 -0.29
CA LYS A 233 -6.07 12.35 -0.36
C LYS A 233 -6.99 11.51 0.52
N GLY A 234 -7.55 10.45 -0.06
CA GLY A 234 -8.37 9.47 0.65
C GLY A 234 -7.75 8.08 0.60
N GLN A 235 -8.02 7.27 1.61
CA GLN A 235 -7.70 5.85 1.64
C GLN A 235 -8.89 5.05 2.15
N VAL A 236 -9.08 3.87 1.58
CA VAL A 236 -10.10 2.92 2.01
C VAL A 236 -9.68 2.36 3.38
N ALA A 237 -10.61 2.32 4.34
CA ALA A 237 -10.34 1.75 5.65
C ALA A 237 -9.96 0.25 5.50
N PRO A 238 -8.96 -0.25 6.25
CA PRO A 238 -8.52 -1.64 6.15
C PRO A 238 -9.67 -2.63 6.34
N LEU A 239 -9.58 -3.79 5.68
CA LEU A 239 -10.57 -4.87 5.84
C LEU A 239 -10.59 -5.41 7.26
N LYS A 240 -9.43 -5.46 7.92
CA LYS A 240 -9.35 -5.76 9.36
C LYS A 240 -9.95 -4.59 10.13
N THR A 241 -11.02 -4.85 10.87
CA THR A 241 -11.74 -3.84 11.65
C THR A 241 -10.79 -3.16 12.64
N LEU A 242 -10.52 -1.88 12.39
CA LEU A 242 -9.82 -1.00 13.33
C LEU A 242 -10.84 -0.22 14.15
N SER A 243 -10.43 0.22 15.35
CA SER A 243 -11.24 1.12 16.17
C SER A 243 -11.30 2.51 15.53
N MET A 244 -12.37 3.27 15.83
CA MET A 244 -12.52 4.65 15.34
C MET A 244 -11.31 5.54 15.66
N PRO A 245 -10.77 5.55 16.89
CA PRO A 245 -9.58 6.36 17.20
C PRO A 245 -8.35 6.00 16.38
N ARG A 246 -8.20 4.73 15.98
CA ARG A 246 -7.10 4.32 15.09
C ARG A 246 -7.29 4.86 13.68
N LEU A 247 -8.53 4.87 13.17
CA LEU A 247 -8.84 5.42 11.85
C LEU A 247 -8.64 6.94 11.81
N GLU A 248 -9.06 7.64 12.87
CA GLU A 248 -8.80 9.08 13.05
C GLU A 248 -7.29 9.36 13.07
N LEU A 249 -6.52 8.56 13.81
CA LEU A 249 -5.05 8.66 13.82
C LEU A 249 -4.45 8.42 12.43
N MET A 250 -4.99 7.48 11.65
CA MET A 250 -4.56 7.27 10.27
C MET A 250 -4.90 8.47 9.36
N GLY A 251 -6.07 9.09 9.54
CA GLY A 251 -6.45 10.34 8.89
C GLY A 251 -5.49 11.49 9.22
N ALA A 252 -5.17 11.67 10.50
CA ALA A 252 -4.21 12.68 10.96
C ALA A 252 -2.80 12.43 10.40
N LEU A 253 -2.34 11.18 10.38
CA LEU A 253 -1.06 10.81 9.77
C LEU A 253 -1.04 11.11 8.25
N LEU A 254 -2.16 10.84 7.56
CA LEU A 254 -2.31 11.15 6.14
C LEU A 254 -2.26 12.67 5.90
N SER A 255 -2.90 13.45 6.77
CA SER A 255 -2.89 14.92 6.80
C SER A 255 -1.48 15.48 6.96
N ALA A 256 -0.72 15.01 7.95
CA ALA A 256 0.66 15.41 8.18
C ALA A 256 1.56 15.14 6.96
N ARG A 257 1.43 13.94 6.37
CA ARG A 257 2.22 13.55 5.18
C ARG A 257 1.84 14.35 3.93
N LEU A 258 0.56 14.64 3.73
CA LEU A 258 0.11 15.47 2.60
C LEU A 258 0.63 16.89 2.76
N SER A 259 0.50 17.45 3.96
CA SER A 259 0.98 18.80 4.30
C SER A 259 2.48 18.97 4.05
N ASP A 260 3.30 18.00 4.44
CA ASP A 260 4.74 18.02 4.22
C ASP A 260 5.12 18.03 2.72
N LYS A 261 4.41 17.21 1.93
CA LYS A 261 4.58 17.19 0.46
C LYS A 261 4.17 18.51 -0.18
N ILE A 262 3.05 19.09 0.25
CA ILE A 262 2.58 20.38 -0.24
C ILE A 262 3.58 21.49 0.10
N ALA A 263 4.04 21.56 1.35
CA ALA A 263 5.00 22.57 1.78
C ALA A 263 6.31 22.49 0.98
N THR A 264 6.81 21.27 0.75
CA THR A 264 8.00 21.03 -0.08
C THR A 264 7.78 21.44 -1.53
N ALA A 265 6.61 21.14 -2.11
CA ALA A 265 6.31 21.43 -3.50
C ALA A 265 6.01 22.91 -3.78
N LEU A 266 5.38 23.61 -2.84
CA LEU A 266 5.02 25.03 -2.99
C LEU A 266 6.21 25.97 -2.77
N ILE A 267 7.26 25.54 -2.06
CA ILE A 267 8.45 26.37 -1.75
C ILE A 267 8.05 27.71 -1.11
N LEU A 268 6.96 27.69 -0.31
CA LEU A 268 6.45 28.87 0.39
C LEU A 268 6.57 28.66 1.90
N PRO A 269 6.99 29.69 2.66
CA PRO A 269 6.98 29.64 4.12
C PRO A 269 5.52 29.72 4.61
N VAL A 270 4.88 28.57 4.77
CA VAL A 270 3.48 28.47 5.22
C VAL A 270 3.41 28.01 6.68
N SER A 271 2.55 28.66 7.47
CA SER A 271 2.18 28.14 8.79
C SER A 271 1.18 26.99 8.62
N ARG A 272 1.37 25.87 9.32
CA ARG A 272 0.58 24.64 9.13
C ARG A 272 -0.39 24.44 10.29
N PHE A 273 -1.66 24.21 9.97
CA PHE A 273 -2.73 23.93 10.93
C PHE A 273 -3.40 22.61 10.58
N TYR A 274 -3.68 21.80 11.60
CA TYR A 274 -4.28 20.48 11.44
C TYR A 274 -5.59 20.42 12.22
N TRP A 275 -6.63 19.93 11.57
CA TRP A 275 -7.97 19.83 12.12
C TRP A 275 -8.45 18.38 11.99
N THR A 276 -8.98 17.85 13.09
CA THR A 276 -9.58 16.52 13.17
C THR A 276 -10.98 16.68 13.76
N GLU A 277 -11.97 15.98 13.22
CA GLU A 277 -13.28 15.82 13.88
C GLU A 277 -13.22 14.80 15.01
#